data_AF-A0A4R0NJQ0-F1
#
_entry.id   AF-A0A4R0NJQ0-F1
#
_cell.length_a   1.000
_cell.length_b   1.000
_cell.length_c   1.000
_cell.angle_alpha   90.00
_cell.angle_beta   90.00
_cell.angle_gamma   90.00
#
_symmetry.space_group_name_H-M   'P 1'
#
loop_
_entity.id
_entity.type
_entity.pdbx_description
1 polymer ?
#
loop_
_entity_poly.entity_id
_entity_poly.type
_entity_poly.pdbx_seq_one_letter_code
_entity_poly.pdbx_strand_id
1 'polypeptide(L)' 'MEATDVYHEEATYFLADLGYKLSVIQPTKGKQYAKSLDEKNKTDKIDAAMLARMGLERELSLWNRPSGGLRILKRLSR' A
#
# COMPACT_ATOMS: atom_id res chain seq x y z
N MET A 1 -2.26 0.93 -2.53
CA MET A 1 -1.67 -0.42 -2.50
C MET A 1 -1.48 -0.87 -1.06
N GLU A 2 -1.49 -2.18 -0.81
CA GLU A 2 -1.18 -2.74 0.51
C GLU A 2 0.32 -2.97 0.67
N ALA A 3 0.87 -2.76 1.87
CA ALA A 3 2.27 -2.99 2.17
C ALA A 3 2.59 -4.49 2.31
N THR A 4 2.94 -5.14 1.20
CA THR A 4 3.36 -6.55 1.17
C THR A 4 4.86 -6.67 1.49
N ASP A 5 5.18 -6.73 2.79
CA ASP A 5 6.55 -6.88 3.31
C ASP A 5 7.56 -5.92 2.64
N VAL A 6 8.82 -6.27 2.42
CA VAL A 6 9.83 -5.39 1.79
C VAL A 6 9.51 -5.06 0.33
N TYR A 7 8.75 -5.90 -0.36
CA TYR A 7 8.53 -5.83 -1.81
C TYR A 7 7.73 -4.60 -2.24
N HIS A 8 6.88 -4.05 -1.36
CA HIS A 8 6.13 -2.84 -1.69
C HIS A 8 7.03 -1.60 -1.84
N GLU A 9 8.22 -1.57 -1.22
CA GLU A 9 9.06 -0.37 -1.19
C GLU A 9 9.49 0.05 -2.62
N GLU A 10 10.09 -0.86 -3.39
CA GLU A 10 10.58 -0.54 -4.74
C GLU A 10 9.44 -0.19 -5.71
N ALA A 11 8.31 -0.90 -5.64
CA ALA A 11 7.13 -0.58 -6.45
C ALA A 11 6.55 0.81 -6.11
N THR A 12 6.53 1.17 -4.82
CA THR A 12 6.05 2.49 -4.38
C THR A 12 6.99 3.60 -4.84
N TYR A 13 8.31 3.40 -4.74
CA TYR A 13 9.29 4.36 -5.24
C TYR A 13 9.15 4.56 -6.74
N PHE A 14 9.07 3.48 -7.53
CA PHE A 14 8.93 3.55 -8.98
C PHE A 14 7.69 4.34 -9.41
N LEU A 15 6.53 4.03 -8.82
CA LEU A 15 5.29 4.72 -9.15
C LEU A 15 5.29 6.19 -8.68
N ALA A 16 5.93 6.49 -7.54
CA ALA A 16 6.08 7.86 -7.07
C ALA A 16 7.02 8.68 -7.97
N ASP A 17 8.11 8.06 -8.46
CA ASP A 17 9.04 8.68 -9.40
C ASP A 17 8.38 8.97 -10.76
N LEU A 18 7.33 8.21 -11.13
CA LEU A 18 6.45 8.50 -12.27
C LEU A 18 5.42 9.61 -12.01
N GLY A 19 5.36 10.17 -10.79
CA GLY A 19 4.45 11.25 -10.43
C GLY A 19 3.05 10.79 -10.02
N TYR A 20 2.81 9.50 -9.82
CA TYR A 20 1.53 9.01 -9.34
C TYR A 20 1.31 9.36 -7.86
N LYS A 21 0.09 9.77 -7.53
CA LYS A 21 -0.37 9.86 -6.14
C LYS A 21 -0.65 8.45 -5.63
N LEU A 22 0.03 8.06 -4.56
CA LEU A 22 -0.06 6.72 -3.99
C LEU A 22 -0.52 6.79 -2.55
N SER A 23 -1.22 5.76 -2.11
CA SER A 23 -1.44 5.49 -0.69
C SER A 23 -0.96 4.08 -0.40
N VAL A 24 -0.11 3.94 0.62
CA VAL A 24 0.37 2.66 1.11
C VAL A 24 -0.39 2.35 2.40
N ILE A 25 -1.22 1.32 2.36
CA ILE A 25 -2.03 0.90 3.51
C ILE A 25 -1.41 -0.30 4.22
N GLN A 26 -1.63 -0.38 5.54
CA GLN A 26 -1.21 -1.54 6.32
C GLN A 26 -2.07 -2.77 5.97
N PRO A 27 -1.47 -3.98 5.88
CA PRO A 27 -2.22 -5.21 5.61
C PRO A 27 -3.39 -5.46 6.54
N THR A 28 -3.23 -5.11 7.82
CA THR A 28 -4.30 -5.24 8.80
C THR A 28 -5.51 -4.37 8.46
N LYS A 29 -5.29 -3.16 7.92
CA LYS A 29 -6.38 -2.27 7.49
C LYS A 29 -7.11 -2.81 6.27
N GLY A 30 -6.37 -3.31 5.27
CA GLY A 30 -6.95 -3.98 4.10
C GLY A 30 -7.82 -5.18 4.51
N LYS A 31 -7.30 -6.05 5.39
CA LYS A 31 -8.04 -7.19 5.95
C LYS A 31 -9.30 -6.78 6.72
N GLN A 32 -9.24 -5.74 7.54
CA GLN A 32 -10.41 -5.25 8.28
C GLN A 32 -11.47 -4.69 7.35
N TYR A 33 -11.07 -3.97 6.31
CA TYR A 33 -11.99 -3.46 5.31
C TYR A 33 -12.65 -4.60 4.52
N ALA A 34 -11.89 -5.60 4.07
CA ALA A 34 -12.46 -6.79 3.43
C ALA A 34 -13.49 -7.51 4.31
N LYS A 35 -13.21 -7.66 5.61
CA LYS A 35 -14.18 -8.21 6.58
C LYS A 35 -15.45 -7.37 6.69
N SER A 36 -15.36 -6.05 6.59
CA SER A 36 -16.54 -5.16 6.62
C SER A 36 -17.45 -5.30 5.39
N LEU A 37 -16.92 -5.89 4.30
CA LEU A 37 -17.66 -6.18 3.07
C LEU A 37 -18.22 -7.62 3.03
N ASP A 38 -18.08 -8.40 4.11
CA ASP A 38 -18.34 -9.85 4.17
C ASP A 38 -17.60 -10.66 3.08
N GLU A 39 -16.47 -10.12 2.57
CA GLU A 39 -15.69 -10.79 1.54
C GLU A 39 -14.84 -11.91 2.17
N LYS A 40 -15.17 -13.15 1.81
CA LYS A 40 -14.55 -14.37 2.36
C LYS A 40 -13.53 -14.98 1.40
N ASN A 41 -13.61 -14.65 0.12
CA ASN A 41 -12.71 -15.19 -0.90
C ASN A 41 -11.47 -14.32 -1.02
N LYS A 42 -10.31 -14.95 -1.15
CA LYS A 42 -9.04 -14.24 -1.33
C LYS A 42 -8.40 -14.66 -2.64
N THR A 43 -8.43 -13.75 -3.61
CA THR A 43 -7.72 -13.87 -4.89
C THR A 43 -7.12 -12.51 -5.22
N ASP A 44 -6.06 -12.46 -6.02
CA ASP A 44 -5.43 -11.18 -6.42
C ASP A 44 -6.43 -10.23 -7.07
N LYS A 45 -7.39 -10.75 -7.84
CA LYS A 45 -8.45 -9.96 -8.48
C LYS A 45 -9.40 -9.33 -7.45
N ILE A 46 -9.79 -10.09 -6.43
CA ILE A 46 -10.69 -9.62 -5.37
C ILE A 46 -9.96 -8.59 -4.51
N ASP A 47 -8.72 -8.87 -4.12
CA ASP A 47 -7.92 -7.93 -3.32
C ASP A 47 -7.68 -6.62 -4.08
N ALA A 48 -7.37 -6.67 -5.38
CA ALA A 48 -7.20 -5.46 -6.20
C ALA A 48 -8.49 -4.63 -6.27
N ALA A 49 -9.65 -5.27 -6.50
CA ALA A 49 -10.95 -4.59 -6.53
C ALA A 49 -11.30 -3.99 -5.15
N MET A 50 -11.02 -4.71 -4.08
CA MET A 50 -11.22 -4.26 -2.70
C MET A 50 -10.37 -3.02 -2.40
N LEU A 51 -9.09 -3.02 -2.75
CA LEU A 51 -8.20 -1.88 -2.55
C LEU A 51 -8.62 -0.66 -3.37
N ALA A 52 -9.06 -0.87 -4.61
CA ALA A 52 -9.59 0.21 -5.44
C ALA A 52 -10.85 0.83 -4.82
N ARG A 53 -11.78 -0.01 -4.36
CA ARG A 53 -12.99 0.41 -3.66
C ARG A 53 -12.67 1.19 -2.38
N MET A 54 -11.73 0.69 -1.57
CA MET A 54 -11.26 1.36 -0.37
C MET A 54 -10.69 2.75 -0.68
N GLY A 55 -9.91 2.88 -1.76
CA GLY A 55 -9.34 4.16 -2.19
C GLY A 55 -10.36 5.17 -2.72
N LEU A 56 -11.52 4.71 -3.18
CA LEU A 56 -12.63 5.57 -3.60
C LEU A 56 -13.53 5.98 -2.43
N GLU A 57 -13.77 5.08 -1.48
CA GLU A 57 -14.69 5.31 -0.36
C GLU A 57 -14.04 6.02 0.84
N ARG A 58 -12.72 5.89 1.01
CA ARG A 58 -12.01 6.36 2.20
C ARG A 58 -11.00 7.42 1.83
N GLU A 59 -10.84 8.41 2.71
CA GLU A 59 -9.73 9.35 2.66
C GLU A 59 -8.45 8.66 3.12
N LEU A 60 -7.69 8.12 2.17
CA LEU A 60 -6.41 7.50 2.44
C LEU A 60 -5.30 8.56 2.44
N SER A 61 -4.43 8.51 3.45
CA SER A 61 -3.25 9.36 3.48
C SER A 61 -2.37 9.10 2.26
N LEU A 62 -1.95 10.17 1.59
CA LEU A 62 -0.98 10.07 0.52
C LEU A 62 0.37 9.65 1.12
N TRP A 63 0.96 8.64 0.49
CA TRP A 63 2.31 8.21 0.78
C TRP A 63 3.27 9.27 0.27
N ASN A 64 4.19 9.67 1.14
CA ASN A 64 5.28 10.58 0.80
C ASN A 64 6.60 9.83 0.88
N ARG A 65 7.49 10.15 -0.07
CA ARG A 65 8.81 9.53 -0.10
C ARG A 65 9.56 9.86 1.19
N PRO A 66 10.10 8.87 1.91
CA PRO A 66 11.03 9.15 2.99
C PRO A 66 12.30 9.81 2.45
N SER A 67 12.99 10.57 3.29
CA SER A 67 14.22 11.25 2.89
C SER A 67 15.28 10.25 2.41
N GLY A 68 16.12 10.67 1.45
CA GLY A 68 17.16 9.81 0.88
C GLY A 68 18.09 9.21 1.94
N GLY A 69 18.46 10.00 2.96
CA GLY A 69 19.27 9.53 4.09
C GLY A 69 18.59 8.42 4.90
N LEU A 70 17.28 8.55 5.16
CA LEU A 70 16.53 7.52 5.87
C LEU A 70 16.46 6.20 5.09
N ARG A 71 16.35 6.27 3.75
CA ARG A 71 16.39 5.08 2.87
C ARG A 71 17.72 4.36 2.98
N ILE A 72 18.84 5.09 2.98
CA ILE A 72 20.19 4.52 3.11
C ILE A 72 20.33 3.82 4.47
N LEU A 73 19.98 4.52 5.56
CA LEU A 73 20.05 3.96 6.91
C LEU A 73 19.24 2.67 7.03
N LYS A 74 17.99 2.64 6.56
CA LYS A 74 17.13 1.45 6.53
C LYS A 74 17.75 0.27 5.77
N ARG A 75 18.53 0.53 4.73
CA ARG A 75 19.19 -0.51 3.93
C ARG A 75 20.43 -1.07 4.63
N LEU A 76 21.12 -0.26 5.43
CA LEU A 76 22.32 -0.63 6.17
C LEU A 76 22.03 -1.29 7.52
N SER A 77 20.85 -1.05 8.11
CA SER A 77 20.47 -1.55 9.43
C SER A 77 19.59 -2.81 9.41
N ARG A 78 19.61 -3.59 8.31
CA ARG A 78 18.80 -4.80 8.13
C ARG A 78 19.62 -6.06 8.36
#